data_AF-A0A7S0W4S2-F1
#
_entry.id   AF-A0A7S0W4S2-F1
#
_cell.length_a   1.000
_cell.length_b   1.000
_cell.length_c   1.000
_cell.angle_alpha   90.00
_cell.angle_beta   90.00
_cell.angle_gamma   90.00
#
_symmetry.space_group_name_H-M   'P 1'
#
loop_
_entity.id
_entity.type
_entity.pdbx_description
1 polymer ?
#
loop_
_entity_poly.entity_id
_entity_poly.type
_entity_poly.pdbx_seq_one_letter_code
_entity_poly.pdbx_strand_id
1 'polypeptide(L)'
;ARAEGGGKWLLKWCELGPKELRAFTFQSPNSSQSEHDESTVSLAIVPTRTSIFPSPPGKKDPTSFGFEVVVKAGGGDAVRMRLCAKDKKARQLWMAGIKRRALGADVLRRLASLGQP
;
A
#
# COMPACT_ATOMS: atom_id res chain seq x y z
N ALA A 1 -21.53 -17.33 -0.28
CA ALA A 1 -20.42 -16.83 -1.12
C ALA A 1 -20.24 -15.33 -0.83
N ARG A 2 -19.09 -14.90 -0.29
CA ARG A 2 -18.80 -13.47 -0.11
C ARG A 2 -18.45 -12.88 -1.48
N ALA A 3 -19.16 -11.83 -1.88
CA ALA A 3 -18.94 -11.13 -3.14
C ALA A 3 -17.48 -10.69 -3.26
N GLU A 4 -16.73 -11.27 -4.19
CA GLU A 4 -15.44 -10.73 -4.60
C GLU A 4 -15.71 -9.45 -5.38
N GLY A 5 -15.42 -8.31 -4.74
CA GLY A 5 -15.48 -7.01 -5.40
C GLY A 5 -14.55 -6.98 -6.61
N GLY A 6 -15.12 -7.12 -7.80
CA GLY A 6 -14.47 -6.86 -9.08
C GLY A 6 -14.19 -5.37 -9.23
N GLY A 7 -13.27 -4.84 -8.43
CA GLY A 7 -12.81 -3.47 -8.55
C GLY A 7 -12.02 -3.29 -9.84
N LYS A 8 -12.39 -2.28 -10.63
CA LYS A 8 -11.58 -1.85 -11.78
C LYS A 8 -10.23 -1.35 -11.27
N TRP A 9 -9.14 -1.90 -11.81
CA TRP A 9 -7.80 -1.41 -11.52
C TRP A 9 -7.58 -0.04 -12.17
N LEU A 10 -6.95 0.87 -11.43
CA LEU A 10 -6.62 2.22 -11.88
C LEU A 10 -5.12 2.44 -11.78
N LEU A 11 -4.53 3.03 -12.82
CA LEU A 11 -3.16 3.51 -12.76
C LEU A 11 -3.13 4.80 -11.93
N LYS A 12 -2.37 4.79 -10.84
CA LYS A 12 -2.25 5.88 -9.88
C LYS A 12 -0.77 6.17 -9.62
N TRP A 13 -0.42 7.45 -9.48
CA TRP A 13 0.88 7.82 -8.92
C TRP A 13 0.84 7.56 -7.42
N CYS A 14 1.81 6.84 -6.87
CA CYS A 14 1.82 6.48 -5.46
C CYS A 14 3.02 7.11 -4.75
N GLU A 15 2.79 7.65 -3.56
CA GLU A 15 3.83 8.18 -2.69
C GLU A 15 3.77 7.57 -1.30
N LEU A 16 4.94 7.28 -0.75
CA LEU A 16 5.07 6.75 0.59
C LEU A 16 5.63 7.81 1.54
N GLY A 17 4.73 8.50 2.22
CA GLY A 17 5.07 9.49 3.24
C GLY A 17 5.59 8.85 4.54
N PRO A 18 5.85 9.66 5.57
CA PRO A 18 6.32 9.17 6.87
C PRO A 18 5.29 8.32 7.62
N LYS A 19 4.00 8.67 7.50
CA LYS A 19 2.89 8.06 8.26
C LYS A 19 1.74 7.56 7.38
N GLU A 20 1.84 7.71 6.07
CA GLU A 20 0.77 7.36 5.15
C GLU A 20 1.30 6.96 3.78
N LEU A 21 0.49 6.18 3.06
CA LEU A 21 0.64 5.82 1.66
C LEU A 21 -0.47 6.54 0.90
N ARG A 22 -0.11 7.35 -0.09
CA ARG A 22 -1.05 8.15 -0.90
C ARG A 22 -1.05 7.68 -2.34
N ALA A 23 -2.23 7.61 -2.96
CA ALA A 23 -2.43 7.28 -4.35
C ALA A 23 -3.22 8.39 -5.06
N PHE A 24 -2.57 9.03 -6.02
CA PHE A 24 -3.09 10.17 -6.78
C PHE A 24 -3.56 9.74 -8.16
N THR A 25 -4.68 10.29 -8.62
CA THR A 25 -5.12 10.22 -10.01
C THR A 25 -4.07 10.85 -10.92
N PHE A 26 -3.80 10.23 -12.07
CA PHE A 26 -3.03 10.89 -13.12
C PHE A 26 -3.98 11.88 -13.82
N GLN A 27 -3.73 13.18 -13.69
CA GLN A 27 -4.42 14.18 -14.50
C GLN A 27 -3.87 14.13 -15.91
N SER A 28 -4.73 13.88 -16.91
CA SER A 28 -4.33 14.07 -18.30
C SER A 28 -4.21 15.58 -18.57
N PRO A 29 -3.15 16.07 -19.23
CA PRO A 29 -3.00 17.50 -19.53
C PRO A 29 -4.10 18.07 -20.43
N ASN A 30 -4.95 17.22 -21.04
CA ASN A 30 -6.02 17.63 -21.95
C ASN A 30 -7.44 17.59 -21.35
N SER A 31 -7.62 17.32 -20.06
CA SER A 31 -8.96 17.40 -19.46
C SER A 31 -9.34 18.85 -19.20
N SER A 32 -10.12 19.42 -20.13
CA SER A 32 -10.83 20.68 -19.96
C SER A 32 -11.62 20.66 -18.65
N GLN A 33 -11.46 21.73 -17.88
CA GLN A 33 -12.04 21.95 -16.56
C GLN A 33 -13.52 21.56 -16.50
N SER A 34 -13.85 20.53 -15.70
CA SER A 34 -15.18 20.26 -15.15
C SER A 34 -15.01 19.27 -14.00
N GLU A 35 -15.35 19.71 -12.79
CA GLU A 35 -15.46 18.93 -11.53
C GLU A 35 -14.14 18.45 -10.89
N HIS A 36 -13.63 19.30 -9.99
CA HIS A 36 -12.60 18.99 -9.01
C HIS A 36 -13.12 17.99 -7.96
N ASP A 37 -13.08 16.69 -8.27
CA ASP A 37 -13.14 15.64 -7.24
C ASP A 37 -12.08 14.57 -7.53
N GLU A 38 -10.82 14.98 -7.47
CA GLU A 38 -9.71 14.06 -7.56
C GLU A 38 -9.54 13.27 -6.26
N SER A 39 -10.17 12.10 -6.25
CA SER A 39 -10.05 11.08 -5.22
C SER A 39 -8.59 10.66 -4.98
N THR A 40 -7.90 11.44 -4.15
CA THR A 40 -6.66 11.04 -3.48
C THR A 40 -7.05 10.00 -2.45
N VAL A 41 -6.59 8.77 -2.63
CA VAL A 41 -6.79 7.72 -1.64
C VAL A 41 -5.57 7.69 -0.74
N SER A 42 -5.77 7.92 0.56
CA SER A 42 -4.71 7.80 1.56
C SER A 42 -4.95 6.60 2.46
N LEU A 43 -3.86 5.95 2.85
CA LEU A 43 -3.85 4.86 3.82
C LEU A 43 -2.84 5.17 4.92
N ALA A 44 -3.32 5.34 6.14
CA ALA A 44 -2.45 5.54 7.29
C ALA A 44 -1.56 4.32 7.54
N ILE A 45 -0.25 4.53 7.60
CA ILE A 45 0.73 3.52 8.00
C ILE A 45 0.94 3.66 9.50
N VAL A 46 0.32 2.76 10.25
CA VAL A 46 0.32 2.78 11.70
C VAL A 46 1.32 1.73 12.20
N PRO A 47 2.33 2.12 12.99
CA PRO A 47 3.29 1.17 13.53
C PRO A 47 2.60 0.02 14.25
N THR A 48 3.09 -1.21 14.08
CA THR A 48 2.57 -2.47 14.63
C THR A 48 1.15 -2.87 14.22
N ARG A 49 0.40 -1.98 13.55
CA ARG A 49 -0.97 -2.24 13.07
C ARG A 49 -1.06 -2.37 11.55
N THR A 50 0.00 -2.01 10.84
CA THR A 50 0.12 -2.22 9.39
C THR A 50 0.85 -3.53 9.09
N SER A 51 0.24 -4.37 8.27
CA SER A 51 0.80 -5.63 7.76
C SER A 51 0.80 -5.61 6.23
N ILE A 52 1.79 -6.27 5.61
CA ILE A 52 1.96 -6.24 4.15
C ILE A 52 2.24 -7.66 3.66
N PHE A 53 1.49 -8.09 2.64
CA PHE A 53 1.54 -9.44 2.10
C PHE A 53 1.67 -9.39 0.58
N PRO A 54 2.42 -10.32 -0.04
CA PRO A 54 2.32 -10.50 -1.48
C PRO A 54 0.89 -10.94 -1.83
N SER A 55 0.39 -10.52 -2.99
CA SER A 55 -0.91 -11.01 -3.46
C SER A 55 -0.88 -12.53 -3.58
N PRO A 56 -1.91 -13.24 -3.09
CA PRO A 56 -2.00 -14.67 -3.27
C PRO A 56 -2.12 -15.03 -4.76
N PRO A 57 -1.57 -16.18 -5.18
CA PRO A 57 -1.71 -16.65 -6.55
C PRO A 57 -3.19 -16.82 -6.94
N GLY A 58 -3.51 -16.61 -8.22
CA GLY A 58 -4.88 -16.77 -8.75
C GLY A 58 -5.79 -15.54 -8.63
N LYS A 59 -5.29 -14.41 -8.12
CA LYS A 59 -6.00 -13.13 -8.17
C LYS A 59 -5.83 -12.45 -9.54
N LYS A 60 -6.89 -11.79 -10.03
CA LYS A 60 -6.89 -10.99 -11.28
C LYS A 60 -6.18 -9.64 -11.08
N ASP A 61 -4.90 -9.72 -10.75
CA ASP A 61 -4.01 -8.57 -10.61
C ASP A 61 -3.45 -8.17 -11.99
N PRO A 62 -3.31 -6.87 -12.35
CA PRO A 62 -2.82 -6.44 -13.65
C PRO A 62 -1.40 -6.91 -13.97
N THR A 63 -0.61 -7.19 -12.94
CA THR A 63 0.73 -7.78 -13.06
C THR A 63 0.88 -8.92 -12.06
N SER A 64 1.84 -9.80 -12.29
CA SER A 64 2.22 -10.87 -11.33
C SER A 64 2.90 -10.33 -10.05
N PHE A 65 2.96 -9.01 -9.87
CA PHE A 65 3.69 -8.34 -8.79
C PHE A 65 2.75 -7.57 -7.85
N GLY A 66 1.55 -8.09 -7.64
CA GLY A 66 0.59 -7.59 -6.66
C GLY A 66 1.02 -7.78 -5.20
N PHE A 67 0.56 -6.88 -4.35
CA PHE A 67 0.68 -6.95 -2.90
C PHE A 67 -0.47 -6.19 -2.20
N GLU A 68 -0.76 -6.56 -0.96
CA GLU A 68 -1.83 -5.99 -0.15
C GLU A 68 -1.25 -5.37 1.13
N VAL A 69 -1.68 -4.14 1.43
CA VAL A 69 -1.36 -3.43 2.66
C VAL A 69 -2.63 -3.42 3.51
N VAL A 70 -2.53 -3.93 4.73
CA VAL A 70 -3.65 -4.10 5.66
C VAL A 70 -3.36 -3.31 6.92
N VAL A 71 -4.27 -2.45 7.34
CA VAL A 71 -4.15 -1.63 8.56
C VAL A 71 -5.29 -2.00 9.48
N LYS A 72 -4.98 -2.60 10.63
CA LYS A 72 -6.00 -2.99 11.63
C LYS A 72 -6.45 -1.76 12.43
N ALA A 73 -7.75 -1.51 12.44
CA ALA A 73 -8.40 -0.61 13.39
C ALA A 73 -8.55 -1.31 14.75
N GLY A 74 -8.69 -0.53 15.83
CA GLY A 74 -8.74 -1.03 17.21
C GLY A 74 -9.94 -1.93 17.56
N GLY A 75 -10.88 -2.15 16.65
CA GLY A 75 -12.12 -2.91 16.86
C GLY A 75 -12.25 -4.18 16.00
N GLY A 76 -11.15 -4.70 15.43
CA GLY A 76 -11.18 -5.89 14.57
C GLY A 76 -11.44 -5.59 13.08
N ASP A 77 -11.92 -4.39 12.76
CA ASP A 77 -11.97 -3.89 11.39
C ASP A 77 -10.56 -3.66 10.81
N ALA A 78 -10.42 -3.82 9.49
CA ALA A 78 -9.16 -3.57 8.81
C ALA A 78 -9.39 -2.86 7.48
N VAL A 79 -8.66 -1.77 7.26
CA VAL A 79 -8.60 -1.09 5.97
C VAL A 79 -7.56 -1.78 5.11
N ARG A 80 -7.90 -2.08 3.86
CA ARG A 80 -7.04 -2.80 2.92
C ARG A 80 -6.84 -1.96 1.67
N MET A 81 -5.60 -1.90 1.22
CA MET A 81 -5.25 -1.34 -0.09
C MET A 81 -4.47 -2.39 -0.86
N ARG A 82 -4.95 -2.73 -2.05
CA ARG A 82 -4.24 -3.62 -2.96
C ARG A 82 -3.56 -2.81 -4.05
N LEU A 83 -2.29 -3.13 -4.29
CA LEU A 83 -1.44 -2.44 -5.26
C LEU A 83 -0.77 -3.48 -6.17
N CYS A 84 -0.49 -3.06 -7.41
CA CYS A 84 0.31 -3.84 -8.36
C CYS A 84 1.50 -3.03 -8.82
N ALA A 85 2.70 -3.58 -8.64
CA ALA A 85 3.92 -2.97 -9.15
C ALA A 85 4.14 -3.35 -10.61
N LYS A 86 4.86 -2.51 -11.35
CA LYS A 86 5.24 -2.80 -12.75
C LYS A 86 6.17 -4.02 -12.89
N ASP A 87 6.99 -4.27 -11.87
CA ASP A 87 7.99 -5.35 -11.88
C ASP A 87 8.29 -5.88 -10.46
N LYS A 88 9.03 -6.99 -10.40
CA LYS A 88 9.43 -7.66 -9.15
C LYS A 88 10.25 -6.75 -8.23
N LYS A 89 11.16 -5.96 -8.79
CA LYS A 89 12.07 -5.09 -8.03
C LYS A 89 11.30 -3.95 -7.38
N ALA A 90 10.41 -3.30 -8.13
CA ALA A 90 9.51 -2.28 -7.64
C ALA A 90 8.64 -2.81 -6.50
N ARG A 91 8.03 -4.01 -6.64
CA ARG A 91 7.28 -4.64 -5.55
C ARG A 91 8.12 -4.80 -4.28
N GLN A 92 9.34 -5.31 -4.40
CA GLN A 92 10.23 -5.51 -3.26
C GLN A 92 10.57 -4.19 -2.56
N LEU A 93 10.90 -3.14 -3.32
CA LEU A 93 11.20 -1.82 -2.77
C LEU A 93 10.01 -1.21 -2.04
N TRP A 94 8.81 -1.29 -2.64
CA TRP A 94 7.58 -0.82 -2.01
C TRP A 94 7.28 -1.57 -0.72
N MET A 95 7.25 -2.90 -0.76
CA MET A 95 6.99 -3.71 0.43
C MET A 95 8.02 -3.43 1.54
N ALA A 96 9.31 -3.34 1.21
CA ALA A 96 10.36 -3.03 2.18
C ALA A 96 10.19 -1.62 2.78
N GLY A 97 9.88 -0.62 1.95
CA GLY A 97 9.66 0.76 2.38
C GLY A 97 8.48 0.88 3.34
N ILE A 98 7.37 0.20 3.06
CA ILE A 98 6.18 0.22 3.93
C ILE A 98 6.47 -0.58 5.22
N LYS A 99 7.11 -1.75 5.13
CA LYS A 99 7.50 -2.55 6.31
C LYS A 99 8.36 -1.74 7.28
N ARG A 100 9.34 -0.99 6.77
CA ARG A 100 10.21 -0.15 7.59
C ARG A 100 9.41 0.89 8.39
N ARG A 101 8.40 1.50 7.78
CA ARG A 101 7.51 2.47 8.45
C ARG A 101 6.54 1.80 9.43
N ALA A 102 6.05 0.61 9.07
CA ALA A 102 5.12 -0.18 9.88
C ALA A 102 5.76 -0.83 11.12
N LEU A 103 7.06 -1.10 11.13
CA LEU A 103 7.76 -1.63 12.31
C LEU A 103 7.93 -0.56 13.40
N GLY A 104 8.04 0.72 13.01
CA GLY A 104 8.38 1.81 13.91
C GLY A 104 9.87 1.87 14.24
N ALA A 105 10.35 3.06 14.62
CA ALA A 105 11.78 3.31 14.85
C ALA A 105 12.34 2.48 16.02
N ASP A 106 11.56 2.28 17.09
CA ASP A 106 12.02 1.58 18.28
C ASP A 106 12.20 0.07 18.06
N VAL A 107 11.33 -0.56 17.25
CA VAL A 107 11.48 -1.98 16.91
C VAL A 107 12.69 -2.19 16.01
N LEU A 108 12.92 -1.30 15.04
CA LEU A 108 14.12 -1.34 14.20
C LEU A 108 15.39 -1.15 15.03
N ARG A 109 15.38 -0.23 16.02
CA ARG A 109 16.50 -0.02 16.93
C ARG A 109 16.78 -1.26 17.78
N ARG A 110 15.75 -1.92 18.31
CA ARG A 110 15.88 -3.16 19.08
C ARG A 110 16.41 -4.33 18.25
N LEU A 111 15.96 -4.47 17.01
CA LEU A 111 16.47 -5.48 16.09
C LEU A 111 17.93 -5.22 15.71
N ALA A 112 18.32 -3.95 15.54
CA ALA A 112 19.71 -3.59 15.28
C ALA A 112 20.62 -3.90 16.49
N SER A 113 20.14 -3.68 17.72
CA SER A 113 20.90 -4.02 18.93
C SER A 113 20.99 -5.52 19.20
N LEU A 114 20.03 -6.32 18.74
CA LEU A 114 20.07 -7.79 18.86
C LEU A 114 21.07 -8.46 17.89
N GLY A 115 21.54 -7.73 16.87
CA GLY A 115 22.51 -8.21 15.89
C GLY A 115 23.94 -7.74 16.14
N GLN A 116 24.21 -7.05 17.26
CA GLN A 116 25.57 -6.74 17.68
C GLN A 116 26.04 -7.80 18.68
N PRO A 117 27.16 -8.50 18.40
CA PRO A 117 27.74 -9.47 19.33
C PRO A 117 28.20 -8.84 20.64
#